data_AF-A0A960JLZ9-F1
#
_entry.id   AF-A0A960JLZ9-F1
#
_cell.length_a   1.000
_cell.length_b   1.000
_cell.length_c   1.000
_cell.angle_alpha   90.00
_cell.angle_beta   90.00
_cell.angle_gamma   90.00
#
_symmetry.space_group_name_H-M   'P 1'
#
loop_
_entity.id
_entity.type
_entity.pdbx_description
1 polymer ?
#
loop_
_entity_poly.entity_id
_entity_poly.type
_entity_poly.pdbx_seq_one_letter_code
_entity_poly.pdbx_strand_id
1 'polypeptide(L)'
;MEGGKIPQPLSKLFNMSRKYSLWMYQWGLACCAIEMAAGMGAPRYDIMRLGVIPLPASPRQADLLCVSGTLTDKMSPVVKR
;
A
#
# COMPACT_ATOMS: atom_id res chain seq x y z
N MET A 1 19.42 -11.08 -9.14
CA MET A 1 19.60 -10.61 -10.53
C MET A 1 20.75 -9.62 -10.54
N GLU A 2 21.83 -9.97 -11.22
CA GLU A 2 23.06 -9.19 -11.39
C GLU A 2 22.81 -7.97 -12.28
N GLY A 3 22.07 -6.98 -11.77
CA GLY A 3 21.78 -5.71 -12.46
C GLY A 3 22.58 -4.58 -11.83
N GLY A 4 23.43 -3.91 -12.62
CA GLY A 4 24.38 -2.89 -12.19
C GLY A 4 23.81 -1.91 -11.16
N LYS A 5 24.60 -1.67 -10.10
CA LYS A 5 24.25 -0.73 -9.02
C LYS A 5 24.01 0.66 -9.63
N ILE A 6 22.74 1.07 -9.61
CA ILE A 6 22.28 2.40 -9.98
C ILE A 6 23.10 3.41 -9.14
N PRO A 7 23.61 4.52 -9.71
CA PRO A 7 24.37 5.50 -8.93
C PRO A 7 23.56 5.98 -7.71
N GLN A 8 24.22 6.10 -6.55
CA GLN A 8 23.59 6.49 -5.28
C GLN A 8 22.63 7.69 -5.37
N PRO A 9 22.96 8.80 -6.06
CA PRO A 9 22.01 9.92 -6.19
C PRO A 9 20.72 9.53 -6.90
N LEU A 10 20.80 8.67 -7.92
CA LEU A 10 19.65 8.23 -8.71
C LEU A 10 18.79 7.22 -7.94
N SER A 11 19.41 6.29 -7.21
CA SER A 11 18.70 5.39 -6.28
C SER A 11 17.91 6.18 -5.23
N LYS A 12 18.52 7.23 -4.67
CA LYS A 12 17.88 8.10 -3.69
C LYS A 12 16.67 8.83 -4.27
N LEU A 13 16.79 9.33 -5.50
CA LEU A 13 15.68 9.98 -6.20
C LEU A 13 14.51 9.02 -6.44
N PHE A 14 14.77 7.80 -6.92
CA PHE A 14 13.72 6.81 -7.15
C PHE A 14 13.04 6.33 -5.85
N ASN A 15 13.80 6.18 -4.77
CA ASN A 15 13.21 5.84 -3.48
C ASN A 15 12.36 6.99 -2.93
N MET A 16 12.78 8.24 -3.16
CA MET A 16 11.99 9.41 -2.79
C MET A 16 10.69 9.48 -3.61
N SER A 17 10.74 9.26 -4.92
CA SER A 17 9.53 9.28 -5.75
C SER A 17 8.53 8.19 -5.38
N ARG A 18 8.98 6.96 -5.11
CA ARG A 18 8.12 5.85 -4.63
C ARG A 18 7.50 6.14 -3.27
N LYS A 19 8.20 6.85 -2.38
CA LYS A 19 7.69 7.21 -1.05
C LYS A 19 6.50 8.18 -1.12
N TYR A 20 6.50 9.10 -2.07
CA TYR A 20 5.46 10.13 -2.22
C TYR A 20 4.32 9.73 -3.18
N SER A 21 4.38 8.56 -3.80
CA SER A 21 3.33 8.05 -4.69
C SER A 21 3.03 6.60 -4.33
N LEU A 22 2.47 6.40 -3.14
CA LEU A 22 2.14 5.07 -2.65
C LEU A 22 0.74 4.70 -3.13
N TRP A 23 0.66 3.75 -4.06
CA TRP A 23 -0.61 3.16 -4.49
C TRP A 23 -0.95 2.02 -3.53
N MET A 24 -1.83 2.30 -2.58
CA MET A 24 -2.16 1.35 -1.51
C MET A 24 -3.42 0.56 -1.85
N TYR A 25 -3.27 -0.75 -1.99
CA TYR A 25 -4.39 -1.69 -2.04
C TYR A 25 -4.72 -2.19 -0.62
N GLN A 26 -5.97 -2.01 -0.25
CA GLN A 26 -6.47 -2.29 1.09
C GLN A 26 -7.24 -3.61 1.08
N TRP A 27 -6.75 -4.60 1.83
CA TRP A 27 -7.40 -5.89 2.01
C TRP A 27 -8.15 -5.93 3.35
N GLY A 28 -9.42 -5.52 3.32
CA GLY A 28 -10.27 -5.45 4.51
C GLY A 28 -10.79 -6.81 4.97
N LEU A 29 -10.34 -7.29 6.13
CA LEU A 29 -10.73 -8.61 6.67
C LEU A 29 -11.62 -8.54 7.92
N ALA A 30 -11.34 -7.62 8.83
CA ALA A 30 -12.03 -7.51 10.11
C ALA A 30 -12.19 -6.03 10.52
N CYS A 31 -12.24 -5.75 11.83
CA CYS A 31 -12.40 -4.39 12.37
C CYS A 31 -11.29 -3.41 11.92
N CYS A 32 -10.06 -3.85 11.68
CA CYS A 32 -9.02 -2.93 11.18
C CYS A 32 -9.33 -2.34 9.79
N ALA A 33 -10.26 -2.94 9.03
CA ALA A 33 -10.70 -2.40 7.75
C ALA A 33 -11.44 -1.07 7.90
N ILE A 34 -12.27 -0.93 8.95
CA ILE A 34 -12.99 0.33 9.21
C ILE A 34 -12.05 1.41 9.72
N GLU A 35 -11.00 1.03 10.46
CA GLU A 35 -9.97 1.95 10.92
C GLU A 35 -9.16 2.49 9.74
N MET A 36 -8.79 1.64 8.79
CA MET A 36 -8.15 2.09 7.56
C MET A 36 -9.06 2.93 6.68
N ALA A 37 -10.34 2.58 6.56
CA ALA A 37 -11.30 3.41 5.85
C ALA A 37 -11.44 4.80 6.50
N ALA A 38 -11.45 4.88 7.82
CA ALA A 38 -11.43 6.15 8.55
C ALA A 38 -10.10 6.91 8.37
N GLY A 39 -8.96 6.22 8.34
CA GLY A 39 -7.65 6.82 8.05
C GLY A 39 -7.54 7.40 6.64
N MET A 40 -8.15 6.74 5.66
CA MET A 40 -8.12 7.10 4.23
C MET A 40 -9.18 8.13 3.83
N GLY A 41 -10.40 8.01 4.38
CA GLY A 41 -11.55 8.79 3.93
C GLY A 41 -12.04 9.84 4.92
N ALA A 42 -11.69 9.76 6.20
CA ALA A 42 -12.13 10.76 7.17
C ALA A 42 -11.15 11.95 7.18
N PRO A 43 -11.66 13.20 7.23
CA PRO A 43 -10.86 14.41 7.14
C PRO A 43 -9.89 14.59 8.33
N ARG A 44 -10.11 13.86 9.42
CA ARG A 44 -9.28 13.94 10.63
C ARG A 44 -7.87 13.39 10.41
N TYR A 45 -7.73 12.33 9.63
CA TYR A 45 -6.45 11.66 9.40
C TYR A 45 -5.99 11.75 7.96
N ASP A 46 -6.92 11.71 7.00
CA ASP A 46 -6.75 11.97 5.56
C ASP A 46 -5.34 11.67 5.02
N ILE A 47 -4.97 10.38 5.02
CA ILE A 47 -3.64 9.94 4.55
C ILE A 47 -3.44 10.19 3.05
N MET A 48 -4.49 10.54 2.29
CA MET A 48 -4.38 10.93 0.88
C MET A 48 -3.41 12.10 0.68
N ARG A 49 -3.34 13.02 1.67
CA ARG A 49 -2.45 14.19 1.62
C ARG A 49 -0.97 13.84 1.60
N LEU A 50 -0.61 12.64 2.06
CA LEU A 50 0.77 12.16 2.07
C LEU A 50 1.18 11.52 0.73
N GLY A 51 0.30 11.54 -0.28
CA GLY A 51 0.53 10.90 -1.56
C GLY A 51 0.15 9.41 -1.57
N VAL A 52 -0.65 8.98 -0.58
CA VAL A 52 -1.23 7.64 -0.55
C VAL A 52 -2.52 7.65 -1.35
N ILE A 53 -2.52 7.01 -2.51
CA ILE A 53 -3.72 6.90 -3.34
C ILE A 53 -4.53 5.71 -2.83
N PRO A 54 -5.71 5.94 -2.23
CA PRO A 54 -6.43 4.89 -1.55
C PRO A 54 -7.37 4.24 -2.56
N LEU A 55 -7.22 2.93 -2.77
CA LEU A 55 -8.10 2.11 -3.61
C LEU A 55 -7.83 2.21 -5.13
N PRO A 56 -6.68 1.76 -5.62
CA PRO A 56 -6.57 1.41 -7.02
C PRO A 56 -7.62 0.34 -7.38
N ALA A 57 -8.22 0.46 -8.56
CA ALA A 57 -9.30 -0.42 -9.03
C ALA A 57 -8.88 -1.91 -9.11
N SER A 58 -7.58 -2.20 -9.10
CA SER A 58 -7.06 -3.57 -9.10
C SER A 58 -5.73 -3.69 -8.34
N PRO A 59 -5.44 -4.85 -7.73
CA PRO A 59 -4.16 -5.10 -7.06
C PRO A 59 -2.95 -5.05 -8.00
N ARG A 60 -3.15 -5.16 -9.32
CA ARG A 60 -2.09 -5.08 -10.33
C ARG A 60 -1.49 -3.67 -10.49
N GLN A 61 -2.18 -2.65 -10.01
CA GLN A 61 -1.75 -1.25 -10.09
C GLN A 61 -1.22 -0.74 -8.75
N ALA A 62 -1.17 -1.59 -7.72
CA ALA A 62 -0.78 -1.18 -6.38
C ALA A 62 0.69 -1.50 -6.10
N ASP A 63 1.35 -0.62 -5.38
CA ASP A 63 2.74 -0.78 -4.92
C ASP A 63 2.81 -1.29 -3.47
N LEU A 64 1.73 -1.09 -2.70
CA LEU A 64 1.64 -1.47 -1.29
C LEU A 64 0.34 -2.22 -1.02
N LEU A 65 0.44 -3.41 -0.42
CA LEU A 65 -0.70 -4.17 0.08
C LEU A 65 -0.82 -4.00 1.59
N CYS A 66 -1.94 -3.46 2.07
CA CYS A 66 -2.26 -3.37 3.50
C CYS A 66 -3.31 -4.43 3.86
N VAL A 67 -2.90 -5.43 4.65
CA VAL A 67 -3.81 -6.48 5.15
C VAL A 67 -4.35 -6.04 6.50
N SER A 68 -5.59 -5.57 6.54
CA SER A 68 -6.17 -5.02 7.75
C SER A 68 -7.17 -5.99 8.38
N GLY A 69 -6.72 -6.63 9.44
CA GLY A 69 -7.54 -7.49 10.29
C GLY A 69 -7.05 -8.93 10.29
N THR A 70 -7.87 -9.80 10.85
CA THR A 70 -7.48 -11.18 11.14
C THR A 70 -7.39 -11.99 9.86
N LEU A 71 -6.18 -12.48 9.55
CA LEU A 71 -5.95 -13.40 8.44
C LEU A 71 -6.19 -14.83 8.90
N THR A 72 -7.26 -15.44 8.39
CA THR A 72 -7.59 -16.85 8.67
C THR A 72 -6.81 -17.79 7.75
N ASP A 73 -6.60 -19.04 8.18
CA ASP A 73 -5.90 -20.05 7.36
C ASP A 73 -6.60 -20.27 6.00
N LYS A 74 -7.93 -20.18 5.97
CA LYS A 74 -8.72 -20.26 4.73
C LYS A 74 -8.44 -19.09 3.78
N MET A 75 -8.08 -17.91 4.32
CA MET A 75 -7.85 -16.70 3.54
C MET A 75 -6.39 -16.52 3.11
N SER A 76 -5.44 -17.14 3.84
CA SER A 76 -4.01 -17.16 3.51
C SER A 76 -3.67 -17.42 2.03
N PRO A 77 -4.21 -18.46 1.35
CA PRO A 77 -3.86 -18.73 -0.04
C PRO A 77 -4.36 -17.67 -1.02
N VAL A 78 -5.38 -16.88 -0.66
CA VAL A 78 -5.92 -15.82 -1.53
C VAL A 78 -5.02 -14.59 -1.48
N VAL A 79 -4.55 -14.21 -0.29
CA VAL A 79 -3.68 -13.04 -0.09
C VAL A 79 -2.28 -13.25 -0.69
N LYS A 80 -1.82 -14.50 -0.77
CA LYS A 80 -0.51 -14.84 -1.34
C LYS A 80 -0.45 -14.81 -2.88
N ARG A 81 -1.60 -14.86 -3.56
CA ARG A 81 -1.70 -14.91 -5.03
C ARG A 81 -1.67 -13.52 -5.64
#